data_AF-A0A150L8H0-F1
#
_entry.id   AF-A0A150L8H0-F1
#
_cell.length_a   1.000
_cell.length_b   1.000
_cell.length_c   1.000
_cell.angle_alpha   90.00
_cell.angle_beta   90.00
_cell.angle_gamma   90.00
#
_symmetry.space_group_name_H-M   'P 1'
#
loop_
_entity.id
_entity.type
_entity.pdbx_description
1 polymer ?
#
loop_
_entity_poly.entity_id
_entity_poly.type
_entity_poly.pdbx_seq_one_letter_code
_entity_poly.pdbx_strand_id
1 'polypeptide(L)'
;MHTSILNINNDELAVTNFSDKLAEGSKVVIVDSKTGKTLNSFETKHPVEKLSYIQQKFYTVDNTDNTISIYDNHGKELKTINAPTMVINFLLVH
;
A
#
# COMPACT_ATOMS: atom_id res chain seq x y z
N MET A 1 4.44 12.33 -8.96
CA MET A 1 4.94 11.18 -8.20
C MET A 1 5.01 11.60 -6.74
N HIS A 2 4.08 11.11 -5.93
CA HIS A 2 4.00 11.40 -4.50
C HIS A 2 4.49 10.17 -3.73
N THR A 3 5.16 10.35 -2.59
CA THR A 3 5.64 9.24 -1.76
C THR A 3 4.82 9.17 -0.49
N SER A 4 4.34 7.98 -0.14
CA SER A 4 3.80 7.68 1.18
C SER A 4 4.79 6.88 2.00
N ILE A 5 4.88 7.23 3.28
CA ILE A 5 5.64 6.50 4.28
C ILE A 5 4.67 6.18 5.41
N LEU A 6 4.63 4.92 5.81
CA LEU A 6 3.77 4.42 6.87
C LEU A 6 4.62 3.61 7.86
N ASN A 7 4.42 3.83 9.16
CA ASN A 7 4.97 2.94 10.17
C ASN A 7 4.11 1.69 10.26
N ILE A 8 4.71 0.51 10.11
CA ILE A 8 4.00 -0.77 10.12
C ILE A 8 4.34 -1.64 11.34
N ASN A 9 5.47 -1.39 11.98
CA ASN A 9 5.97 -2.07 13.17
C ASN A 9 7.08 -1.23 13.82
N ASN A 10 7.55 -1.67 14.99
CA ASN A 10 8.71 -1.06 15.65
C ASN A 10 9.90 -0.99 14.69
N ASP A 11 10.29 0.23 14.35
CA ASP A 11 11.39 0.56 13.44
C ASP A 11 11.24 0.03 12.00
N GLU A 12 10.05 -0.41 11.57
CA GLU A 12 9.80 -0.80 10.19
C GLU A 12 8.88 0.22 9.51
N LEU A 13 9.31 0.71 8.35
CA LEU A 13 8.56 1.64 7.52
C LEU A 13 8.21 1.01 6.19
N ALA A 14 6.94 1.07 5.81
CA ALA A 14 6.52 0.84 4.44
C ALA A 14 6.60 2.14 3.65
N VAL A 15 7.31 2.11 2.53
CA VAL A 15 7.50 3.22 1.61
C VAL A 15 6.93 2.81 0.26
N THR A 16 6.09 3.66 -0.32
CA THR A 16 5.58 3.46 -1.67
C THR A 16 5.46 4.77 -2.41
N ASN A 17 5.58 4.71 -3.72
CA ASN A 17 5.31 5.82 -4.61
C ASN A 17 3.92 5.66 -5.25
N PHE A 18 3.18 6.76 -5.26
CA PHE A 18 1.98 6.92 -6.04
C PHE A 18 2.34 7.49 -7.41
N SER A 19 1.86 6.81 -8.43
CA SER A 19 2.02 7.20 -9.82
C SER A 19 0.64 7.50 -10.39
N ASP A 20 0.49 8.68 -10.98
CA ASP A 20 -0.70 9.01 -11.78
C ASP A 20 -0.71 8.25 -13.11
N LYS A 21 0.39 7.52 -13.44
CA LYS A 21 0.44 6.65 -14.62
C LYS A 21 -0.27 5.34 -14.32
N LEU A 22 -1.40 5.16 -15.01
CA LEU A 22 -2.39 4.09 -14.87
C LEU A 22 -1.93 2.69 -15.34
N ALA A 23 -0.66 2.50 -15.71
CA ALA A 23 -0.24 1.34 -16.52
C ALA A 23 0.49 0.22 -15.75
N GLU A 24 1.18 0.53 -14.65
CA GLU A 24 1.95 -0.44 -13.87
C GLU A 24 1.67 -0.23 -12.38
N GLY A 25 1.60 -1.32 -11.60
CA GLY A 25 1.34 -1.26 -10.17
C GLY A 25 2.40 -0.47 -9.39
N SER A 26 2.14 -0.23 -8.10
CA SER A 26 3.10 0.43 -7.22
C SER A 26 4.00 -0.60 -6.55
N LYS A 27 5.28 -0.23 -6.38
CA LYS A 27 6.19 -0.99 -5.52
C LYS A 27 6.03 -0.52 -4.08
N VAL A 28 5.83 -1.46 -3.17
CA VAL A 28 5.90 -1.24 -1.73
C VAL A 28 7.22 -1.80 -1.23
N VAL A 29 8.00 -0.97 -0.54
CA VAL A 29 9.29 -1.36 0.05
C VAL A 29 9.19 -1.23 1.55
N ILE A 30 9.52 -2.29 2.26
CA ILE A 30 9.62 -2.30 3.72
C ILE A 30 11.08 -2.09 4.08
N VAL A 31 11.35 -1.07 4.88
CA VAL A 31 12.71 -0.71 5.30
C VAL A 31 12.80 -0.66 6.82
N ASP A 32 13.96 -1.05 7.34
CA ASP A 32 14.34 -0.79 8.73
C ASP A 32 14.70 0.71 8.87
N SER A 33 13.98 1.45 9.71
CA SER A 33 14.12 2.90 9.86
C SER A 33 15.40 3.33 10.53
N LYS A 34 16.08 2.44 11.26
CA LYS A 34 17.33 2.72 11.96
C LYS A 34 18.52 2.60 11.01
N THR A 35 18.49 1.62 10.12
CA THR A 35 19.61 1.24 9.25
C THR A 35 19.39 1.63 7.78
N GLY A 36 18.15 1.92 7.39
CA GLY A 36 17.75 2.16 6.01
C GLY A 36 17.77 0.92 5.12
N LYS A 37 17.99 -0.28 5.69
CA LYS A 37 18.05 -1.53 4.92
C LYS A 37 16.66 -1.96 4.47
N THR A 38 16.55 -2.38 3.21
CA THR A 38 15.36 -3.07 2.71
C THR A 38 15.21 -4.41 3.40
N LEU A 39 14.10 -4.58 4.11
CA LEU A 39 13.70 -5.83 4.75
C LEU A 39 12.90 -6.72 3.78
N ASN A 40 11.99 -6.09 3.02
CA ASN A 40 11.16 -6.78 2.04
C ASN A 40 10.64 -5.80 0.96
N SER A 41 10.09 -6.33 -0.13
CA SER A 41 9.32 -5.53 -1.09
C SER A 41 8.32 -6.38 -1.87
N PHE A 42 7.25 -5.77 -2.33
CA PHE A 42 6.29 -6.38 -3.23
C PHE A 42 5.72 -5.37 -4.23
N GLU A 43 5.09 -5.89 -5.29
CA GLU A 43 4.39 -5.09 -6.29
C GLU A 43 2.89 -5.26 -6.12
N THR A 44 2.16 -4.15 -6.16
CA THR A 44 0.70 -4.19 -6.21
C THR A 44 0.25 -4.46 -7.64
N LYS A 45 -0.98 -4.93 -7.79
CA LYS A 45 -1.53 -5.24 -9.10
C LYS A 45 -1.92 -3.99 -9.89
N HIS A 46 -2.31 -2.94 -9.16
CA HIS A 46 -2.78 -1.67 -9.70
C HIS A 46 -2.05 -0.49 -9.02
N PRO A 47 -1.96 0.68 -9.68
CA PRO A 47 -1.38 1.87 -9.06
C PRO A 47 -2.11 2.22 -7.77
N VAL A 48 -1.35 2.46 -6.71
CA VAL A 48 -1.91 2.79 -5.39
C VAL A 48 -2.13 4.30 -5.30
N GLU A 49 -3.31 4.70 -4.83
CA GLU A 49 -3.62 6.08 -4.43
C GLU A 49 -3.37 6.28 -2.92
N LYS A 50 -3.62 5.23 -2.13
CA LYS A 50 -3.42 5.24 -0.68
C LYS A 50 -3.05 3.87 -0.14
N LEU A 51 -2.13 3.84 0.82
CA LEU A 51 -1.67 2.62 1.49
C LEU A 51 -1.94 2.73 3.00
N SER A 52 -2.38 1.64 3.61
CA SER A 52 -2.55 1.52 5.06
C SER A 52 -2.17 0.12 5.55
N TYR A 53 -1.81 0.03 6.82
CA TYR A 53 -1.38 -1.22 7.44
C TYR A 53 -2.20 -1.49 8.69
N ILE A 54 -3.04 -2.52 8.63
CA ILE A 54 -4.04 -2.81 9.65
C ILE A 54 -4.03 -4.31 9.92
N GLN A 55 -3.90 -4.71 11.19
CA GLN A 55 -3.93 -6.13 11.59
C GLN A 55 -2.98 -7.02 10.77
N GLN A 56 -1.74 -6.56 10.57
CA GLN A 56 -0.69 -7.24 9.80
C GLN A 56 -1.01 -7.46 8.30
N LYS A 57 -1.78 -6.55 7.71
CA LYS A 57 -2.15 -6.58 6.29
C LYS A 57 -2.04 -5.20 5.68
N PHE A 58 -1.62 -5.16 4.43
CA PHE A 58 -1.66 -3.94 3.63
C PHE A 58 -3.01 -3.80 2.95
N TYR A 59 -3.58 -2.61 3.05
CA TYR A 59 -4.79 -2.19 2.36
C TYR A 59 -4.39 -1.12 1.35
N THR A 60 -4.63 -1.36 0.06
CA THR A 60 -4.38 -0.41 -1.01
C THR A 60 -5.70 0.10 -1.56
N VAL A 61 -5.78 1.41 -1.80
CA VAL A 61 -6.82 1.98 -2.65
C VAL A 61 -6.26 2.05 -4.06
N ASP A 62 -6.89 1.33 -4.97
CA ASP A 62 -6.39 1.19 -6.34
C ASP A 62 -7.01 2.27 -7.24
N ASN A 63 -6.17 3.00 -7.96
CA ASN A 63 -6.57 4.19 -8.74
C ASN A 63 -7.45 3.83 -9.97
N THR A 64 -7.35 2.61 -10.49
CA THR A 64 -8.00 2.22 -11.75
C THR A 64 -9.38 1.60 -11.58
N ASP A 65 -9.62 0.89 -10.48
CA ASP A 65 -10.74 -0.06 -10.41
C ASP A 65 -11.75 0.23 -9.30
N ASN A 66 -11.59 1.34 -8.55
CA ASN A 66 -12.40 1.63 -7.35
C ASN A 66 -12.45 0.40 -6.44
N THR A 67 -11.28 -0.21 -6.24
CA THR A 67 -11.11 -1.40 -5.43
C THR A 67 -10.20 -1.13 -4.24
N ILE A 68 -10.41 -1.93 -3.20
CA ILE A 68 -9.42 -2.14 -2.16
C ILE A 68 -8.80 -3.50 -2.38
N SER A 69 -7.49 -3.55 -2.61
CA SER A 69 -6.74 -4.79 -2.59
C SER A 69 -6.09 -4.97 -1.21
N ILE A 70 -6.18 -6.19 -0.67
CA ILE A 70 -5.62 -6.56 0.64
C ILE A 70 -4.48 -7.52 0.40
N TYR A 71 -3.31 -7.20 0.93
CA TYR A 71 -2.10 -8.03 0.83
C TYR A 71 -1.62 -8.48 2.20
N ASP A 72 -0.98 -9.65 2.26
CA ASP A 72 -0.18 -10.03 3.42
C ASP A 72 1.20 -9.35 3.43
N ASN A 73 1.99 -9.62 4.48
CA ASN A 73 3.35 -9.07 4.65
C ASN A 73 4.37 -9.54 3.61
N HIS A 74 4.02 -10.54 2.80
CA HIS A 74 4.84 -11.06 1.70
C HIS A 74 4.38 -10.52 0.33
N GLY A 75 3.36 -9.65 0.30
CA GLY A 75 2.82 -9.09 -0.93
C GLY A 75 1.88 -10.02 -1.67
N LYS A 76 1.42 -11.12 -1.06
CA LYS A 76 0.40 -11.97 -1.66
C LYS A 76 -0.96 -11.30 -1.51
N GLU A 77 -1.66 -11.13 -2.63
CA GLU A 77 -3.04 -10.65 -2.62
C GLU A 77 -3.94 -11.69 -1.94
N LEU A 78 -4.63 -11.26 -0.89
CA LEU A 78 -5.56 -12.07 -0.11
C LEU A 78 -7.00 -11.88 -0.57
N LYS A 79 -7.36 -10.64 -0.93
CA LYS A 79 -8.73 -10.27 -1.28
C LYS A 79 -8.79 -8.93 -2.03
N THR A 80 -9.71 -8.83 -2.97
CA THR A 80 -10.13 -7.57 -3.59
C THR A 80 -11.55 -7.23 -3.14
N ILE A 81 -11.82 -5.96 -2.85
CA ILE A 81 -13.14 -5.46 -2.46
C ILE A 81 -13.54 -4.35 -3.41
N ASN A 82 -14.68 -4.48 -4.07
CA ASN A 82 -15.26 -3.40 -4.87
C ASN A 82 -15.90 -2.38 -3.92
N ALA A 83 -15.36 -1.16 -3.87
CA ALA A 83 -15.88 -0.10 -3.02
C ALA A 83 -15.62 1.27 -3.68
N PRO A 84 -16.64 2.14 -3.82
CA PRO A 84 -16.45 3.45 -4.42
C PRO A 84 -15.36 4.26 -3.68
N THR A 85 -14.38 4.78 -4.41
CA THR A 85 -13.18 5.49 -3.92
C THR A 85 -13.53 6.61 -2.91
N MET A 86 -14.67 7.28 -3.12
CA MET A 86 -15.18 8.32 -2.21
C MET A 86 -15.46 7.83 -0.78
N VAL A 87 -15.87 6.58 -0.59
CA VAL A 87 -16.15 6.02 0.76
C VAL A 87 -14.85 5.61 1.45
N ILE A 88 -13.83 5.28 0.68
CA ILE A 88 -12.59 4.68 1.19
C ILE A 88 -11.64 5.75 1.76
N ASN A 89 -11.64 6.95 1.18
CA ASN A 89 -10.83 8.07 1.68
C ASN A 89 -11.13 8.44 3.14
N PHE A 90 -12.34 8.13 3.64
CA PHE A 90 -12.73 8.32 5.04
C PHE A 90 -12.27 7.20 5.99
N LEU A 91 -12.11 5.96 5.50
CA LEU A 91 -11.89 4.80 6.38
C LEU A 91 -10.41 4.59 6.75
N LEU A 92 -9.48 5.10 5.94
CA LEU A 92 -8.04 4.89 6.09
C LEU A 92 -7.30 6.09 6.74
N VAL A 93 -7.94 6.84 7.64
CA VAL A 93 -7.37 8.04 8.30
C VAL A 93 -7.12 7.86 9.81
N HIS A 94 -6.98 6.62 10.29
CA HIS A 94 -6.70 6.36 11.70
C HIS A 94 -5.41 5.55 11.87
#